data_AF-A0A3D2P923-F1
#
_entry.id   AF-A0A3D2P923-F1
#
_cell.length_a   1.000
_cell.length_b   1.000
_cell.length_c   1.000
_cell.angle_alpha   90.00
_cell.angle_beta   90.00
_cell.angle_gamma   90.00
#
_symmetry.space_group_name_H-M   'P 1'
#
loop_
_entity.id
_entity.type
_entity.pdbx_description
1 polymer ?
#
loop_
_entity_poly.entity_id
_entity_poly.type
_entity_poly.pdbx_seq_one_letter_code
_entity_poly.pdbx_strand_id
1 'polypeptide(L)'
;PQQKSRHYKIQEVIKRRQIILVQVVKEERGNKGAALTTYLSLAGRYCVLMPNTASGGGISRKITNAADRKRLKTIAQDLEV
;
A
#
# COMPACT_ATOMS: atom_id res chain seq x y z
N PRO A 1 -13.75 -22.53 8.76
CA PRO A 1 -13.12 -22.88 7.46
C PRO A 1 -12.12 -21.79 7.02
N GLN A 2 -10.83 -21.98 7.29
CA GLN A 2 -9.77 -21.11 6.78
C GLN A 2 -9.73 -21.21 5.25
N GLN A 3 -10.21 -20.16 4.58
CA GLN A 3 -10.17 -20.06 3.14
C GLN A 3 -8.70 -19.97 2.73
N LYS A 4 -8.12 -21.07 2.25
CA LYS A 4 -6.81 -21.08 1.60
C LYS A 4 -6.85 -20.01 0.51
N SER A 5 -6.08 -18.93 0.68
CA SER A 5 -5.89 -17.94 -0.37
C SER A 5 -5.48 -18.67 -1.64
N ARG A 6 -6.38 -18.70 -2.62
CA ARG A 6 -6.11 -19.35 -3.91
C ARG A 6 -4.96 -18.59 -4.55
N HIS A 7 -3.85 -19.26 -4.74
CA HIS A 7 -2.73 -18.70 -5.48
C HIS A 7 -3.06 -18.81 -6.96
N TYR A 8 -3.44 -17.67 -7.56
CA TYR A 8 -3.71 -17.57 -8.99
C TYR A 8 -2.42 -17.36 -9.76
N LYS A 9 -2.34 -17.93 -10.96
CA LYS A 9 -1.27 -17.58 -11.89
C LYS A 9 -1.58 -16.26 -12.57
N ILE A 10 -0.56 -15.48 -12.97
CA ILE A 10 -0.77 -14.14 -13.52
C ILE A 10 -1.64 -14.14 -14.78
N GLN A 11 -1.54 -15.18 -15.61
CA GLN A 11 -2.35 -15.36 -16.82
C GLN A 11 -3.84 -15.57 -16.54
N GLU A 12 -4.22 -15.92 -15.30
CA GLU A 12 -5.61 -16.14 -14.90
C GLU A 12 -6.27 -14.82 -14.45
N VAL A 13 -5.47 -13.82 -14.06
CA VAL A 13 -5.95 -12.56 -13.43
C VAL A 13 -5.71 -11.30 -14.27
N ILE A 14 -4.79 -11.33 -15.25
CA ILE A 14 -4.47 -10.20 -16.12
C ILE A 14 -4.57 -10.59 -17.60
N LYS A 15 -5.17 -9.71 -18.40
CA LYS A 15 -5.33 -9.88 -19.86
C LYS A 15 -4.61 -8.79 -20.65
N ARG A 16 -4.23 -9.09 -21.89
CA ARG A 16 -3.67 -8.08 -22.82
C ARG A 16 -4.69 -6.98 -23.05
N ARG A 17 -4.23 -5.72 -23.12
CA ARG A 17 -5.03 -4.49 -23.30
C ARG A 17 -5.97 -4.16 -22.12
N GLN A 18 -5.80 -4.81 -20.97
CA GLN A 18 -6.49 -4.43 -19.74
C GLN A 18 -5.93 -3.12 -19.21
N ILE A 19 -6.79 -2.12 -19.04
CA ILE A 19 -6.42 -0.82 -18.46
C ILE A 19 -6.48 -0.95 -16.94
N ILE A 20 -5.40 -0.57 -16.26
CA ILE A 20 -5.28 -0.59 -14.81
C ILE A 20 -4.56 0.67 -14.33
N LEU A 21 -4.94 1.13 -13.14
CA LEU A 21 -4.24 2.22 -12.47
C LEU A 21 -2.97 1.66 -11.81
N VAL A 22 -1.84 2.36 -12.02
CA VAL A 22 -0.52 1.95 -11.52
C VAL A 22 0.23 3.15 -10.95
N GLN A 23 1.13 2.88 -10.01
CA GLN A 23 2.09 3.84 -9.46
C GLN A 23 3.52 3.37 -9.75
N VAL A 24 4.39 4.30 -10.16
CA VAL A 24 5.83 4.06 -10.31
C VAL A 24 6.48 3.97 -8.95
N VAL A 25 7.21 2.88 -8.71
CA VAL A 25 7.95 2.63 -7.44
C VAL A 25 9.44 2.80 -7.62
N LYS A 26 9.95 2.45 -8.80
CA LYS A 26 11.35 2.68 -9.19
C LYS A 26 11.37 3.24 -10.60
N GLU A 27 12.16 4.27 -10.77
CA GLU A 27 12.47 4.83 -12.08
C GLU A 27 13.11 3.78 -12.99
N GLU A 28 12.98 4.02 -14.29
CA GLU A 28 13.69 3.25 -15.31
C GLU A 28 15.21 3.33 -15.15
N ARG A 29 15.89 2.24 -15.49
CA ARG A 29 17.35 2.16 -15.39
C ARG A 29 17.93 1.44 -16.59
N GLY A 30 18.62 2.20 -17.44
CA GLY A 30 19.16 1.69 -18.70
C GLY A 30 18.03 1.10 -19.54
N ASN A 31 18.17 -0.17 -19.94
CA ASN A 31 17.15 -0.86 -20.75
C ASN A 31 16.01 -1.49 -19.92
N LYS A 32 16.01 -1.33 -18.59
CA LYS A 32 14.94 -1.83 -17.73
C LYS A 32 13.90 -0.73 -17.53
N GLY A 33 12.66 -0.99 -17.95
CA GLY A 33 11.53 -0.10 -17.70
C GLY A 33 11.24 0.06 -16.21
N ALA A 34 10.45 1.09 -15.88
CA ALA A 34 10.05 1.42 -14.52
C ALA A 34 9.33 0.25 -13.82
N ALA A 35 9.56 0.11 -12.52
CA ALA A 35 8.85 -0.87 -11.70
C ALA A 35 7.52 -0.28 -11.22
N LEU A 36 6.43 -1.02 -11.43
CA LEU A 36 5.07 -0.54 -11.18
C LEU A 36 4.38 -1.36 -10.07
N THR A 37 3.46 -0.72 -9.37
CA THR A 37 2.55 -1.35 -8.40
C THR A 37 1.11 -0.91 -8.68
N THR A 38 0.14 -1.77 -8.41
CA THR A 38 -1.26 -1.35 -8.32
C THR A 38 -1.62 -0.84 -6.94
N TYR A 39 -0.86 -1.16 -5.89
CA TYR A 39 -1.07 -0.62 -4.55
C TYR A 39 -0.64 0.84 -4.48
N LEU A 40 -1.60 1.74 -4.31
CA LEU A 40 -1.40 3.18 -4.35
C LEU A 40 -1.00 3.69 -2.98
N SER A 41 -0.10 4.67 -2.97
CA SER A 41 0.32 5.40 -1.78
C SER A 41 0.38 6.89 -2.08
N LEU A 42 -0.35 7.67 -1.29
CA LEU A 42 -0.45 9.12 -1.40
C LEU A 42 0.12 9.73 -0.13
N ALA A 43 1.37 10.22 -0.22
CA ALA A 43 2.07 10.82 0.90
C ALA A 43 1.59 12.25 1.13
N GLY A 44 1.04 12.51 2.33
CA GLY A 44 0.77 13.84 2.84
C GLY A 44 1.89 14.33 3.77
N ARG A 45 1.66 15.49 4.41
CA ARG A 45 2.63 16.09 5.33
C ARG A 45 2.91 15.25 6.58
N TYR A 46 1.89 14.57 7.10
CA TYR A 46 1.96 13.85 8.38
C TYR A 46 1.55 12.37 8.29
N CYS A 47 0.87 11.97 7.22
CA CYS A 47 0.36 10.63 7.02
C CYS A 47 0.53 10.20 5.55
N VAL A 48 0.38 8.90 5.31
CA VAL A 48 0.35 8.32 3.96
C VAL A 48 -0.95 7.55 3.82
N LEU A 49 -1.77 7.91 2.83
CA LEU A 49 -3.00 7.20 2.51
C LEU A 49 -2.72 6.07 1.52
N MET A 50 -3.23 4.88 1.80
CA MET A 50 -3.12 3.72 0.90
C MET A 50 -4.51 3.16 0.57
N PRO A 51 -5.24 3.77 -0.38
CA PRO A 51 -6.69 3.58 -0.54
C PRO A 51 -7.11 2.17 -1.01
N ASN A 52 -6.19 1.37 -1.52
CA ASN A 52 -6.47 0.04 -2.07
C ASN A 52 -5.67 -1.08 -1.40
N THR A 53 -5.16 -0.81 -0.18
CA THR A 53 -4.55 -1.83 0.67
C THR A 53 -5.53 -2.19 1.78
N ALA A 54 -5.97 -3.46 1.83
CA ALA A 54 -6.89 -3.94 2.86
C ALA A 54 -6.25 -4.04 4.27
N SER A 55 -4.92 -3.98 4.34
CA SER A 55 -4.18 -4.00 5.60
C SER A 55 -4.22 -2.60 6.23
N GLY A 56 -4.88 -2.50 7.39
CA GLY A 56 -5.12 -1.24 8.09
C GLY A 56 -3.86 -0.42 8.36
N GLY A 57 -4.07 0.88 8.51
CA GLY A 57 -3.00 1.86 8.77
C GLY A 57 -2.19 1.56 10.03
N GLY A 58 -1.07 2.27 10.17
CA GLY A 58 -0.16 2.07 11.29
C GLY A 58 0.70 3.29 11.60
N ILE A 59 1.46 3.18 12.68
CA ILE A 59 2.37 4.24 13.12
C ILE A 59 3.79 3.93 12.65
N SER A 60 4.51 4.95 12.18
CA SER A 60 5.88 4.86 11.69
C SER A 60 6.78 4.14 12.70
N ARG A 61 7.60 3.20 12.20
CA ARG A 61 8.57 2.45 13.02
C ARG A 61 9.66 3.34 13.65
N LYS A 62 9.85 4.56 13.13
CA LYS A 62 10.80 5.54 13.69
C LYS A 62 10.31 6.20 14.98
N ILE A 63 9.02 6.10 15.29
CA ILE A 63 8.46 6.62 16.54
C ILE A 63 8.65 5.56 17.62
N THR A 64 9.72 5.71 18.40
CA THR A 64 10.13 4.75 19.43
C THR A 64 9.46 5.00 20.79
N ASN A 65 9.05 6.24 21.07
CA ASN A 65 8.35 6.59 22.30
C ASN A 65 6.99 5.89 22.37
N ALA A 66 6.81 5.03 23.37
CA ALA A 66 5.60 4.24 23.55
C ALA A 66 4.35 5.10 23.83
N ALA A 67 4.51 6.21 24.57
CA ALA A 67 3.41 7.11 24.88
C ALA A 67 2.91 7.82 23.61
N ASP A 68 3.84 8.37 22.80
CA ASP A 68 3.51 9.00 21.53
C ASP A 68 2.89 8.01 20.55
N ARG A 69 3.42 6.79 20.48
CA ARG A 69 2.87 5.74 19.62
C ARG A 69 1.43 5.38 20.00
N LYS A 70 1.12 5.28 21.30
CA LYS A 70 -0.25 5.03 21.78
C LYS A 70 -1.18 6.17 21.40
N ARG A 71 -0.75 7.42 21.64
CA ARG A 71 -1.52 8.63 21.31
C ARG A 71 -1.82 8.73 19.82
N LEU A 72 -0.81 8.55 18.97
CA LEU A 72 -0.97 8.62 17.51
C LEU A 72 -1.84 7.48 16.98
N LYS A 73 -1.77 6.29 17.59
CA LYS A 73 -2.65 5.17 17.22
C LYS A 73 -4.12 5.50 17.49
N THR A 74 -4.43 6.12 18.64
CA THR A 74 -5.80 6.56 18.94
C THR A 74 -6.27 7.59 17.91
N ILE A 75 -5.47 8.64 17.65
CA ILE A 75 -5.82 9.65 16.65
C ILE A 75 -6.08 9.03 15.28
N ALA A 76 -5.22 8.09 14.86
CA ALA A 76 -5.39 7.42 13.57
C ALA A 76 -6.61 6.49 13.50
N GLN A 77 -7.10 5.99 14.65
CA GLN A 77 -8.35 5.21 14.73
C GLN A 77 -9.60 6.10 14.68
N ASP A 78 -9.49 7.33 15.19
CA ASP A 78 -10.58 8.30 15.20
C ASP A 78 -10.76 9.00 13.83
N LEU A 79 -9.77 8.91 12.94
CA LEU A 79 -9.90 9.41 11.57
C LEU A 79 -10.84 8.49 10.77
N GLU A 80 -12.00 9.02 10.38
CA GLU A 80 -12.86 8.41 9.36
C GLU A 80 -12.24 8.61 7.97
N VAL A 81 -11.85 7.52 7.32
CA VAL A 81 -11.28 7.50 5.96
C VAL A 81 -11.83 6.34 5.16
#